data_AF-A0A7W2IKB6-F1
#
_entry.id   AF-A0A7W2IKB6-F1
#
_cell.length_a   1.000
_cell.length_b   1.000
_cell.length_c   1.000
_cell.angle_alpha   90.00
_cell.angle_beta   90.00
_cell.angle_gamma   90.00
#
_symmetry.space_group_name_H-M   'P 1'
#
loop_
_entity.id
_entity.type
_entity.pdbx_description
1 polymer ?
#
loop_
_entity_poly.entity_id
_entity_poly.type
_entity_poly.pdbx_seq_one_letter_code
_entity_poly.pdbx_strand_id
1 'polypeptide(L)'
;MAVYAITGKLGSGKGKAGIDQIRRYLRTGKRVATNCDVFLEHLMPERDRSTVLRIPDKPAAVDLYMIGSGNRYVEFDPILRHSRDAITAVAPSPRLLKGFDESHNGALVLDECGSWLNTRNFQDKGRAEMLEWAIHARKYGWDIFFIMQNISQVDKQLRDSLLEYVVRLNRLDRMKVPVISGALKLLTAGATEGNLPRVHIGVVRLGSMPDGLVADRWVFRGDDLNNAYNTTQVFSDAYPHGTHCLLSAWHLSARVGVAASFVGPVRLQGMDSVLLRPRALPLKPISKHMNKYLTMALLLGCTLGAVGSRYFAPRSVAAAGIAGAKGAVPEFSDKLHVVGVIRNGVAVTVTLSDGRVVSALSYRFKGDEVEAQIPGGTWVRGNL
;
A
#
# COMPACT_ATOMS: atom_id res chain seq x y z
N MET A 1 -18.85 6.60 -17.51
CA MET A 1 -18.27 5.71 -18.55
C MET A 1 -17.33 6.52 -19.39
N ALA A 2 -16.13 6.04 -19.67
CA ALA A 2 -15.11 6.86 -20.31
C ALA A 2 -14.10 6.05 -21.13
N VAL A 3 -13.65 6.65 -22.23
CA VAL A 3 -12.55 6.13 -23.04
C VAL A 3 -11.31 6.98 -22.80
N TYR A 4 -10.26 6.34 -22.31
CA TYR A 4 -8.99 6.96 -21.93
C TYR A 4 -7.90 6.59 -22.95
N ALA A 5 -7.14 7.59 -23.39
CA ALA A 5 -5.86 7.39 -24.06
C ALA A 5 -4.71 7.66 -23.08
N ILE A 6 -3.99 6.61 -22.71
CA ILE A 6 -2.79 6.69 -21.86
C ILE A 6 -1.58 6.88 -22.77
N THR A 7 -0.93 8.04 -22.67
CA THR A 7 0.20 8.44 -23.52
C THR A 7 1.39 8.99 -22.73
N GLY A 8 2.56 8.97 -23.35
CA GLY A 8 3.83 9.41 -22.75
C GLY A 8 5.05 8.86 -23.48
N LYS A 9 6.22 9.46 -23.22
CA LYS A 9 7.50 9.06 -23.82
C LYS A 9 7.89 7.62 -23.43
N LEU A 10 8.89 7.06 -24.11
CA LEU A 10 9.45 5.76 -23.75
C LEU A 10 9.95 5.75 -22.29
N GLY A 11 9.57 4.72 -21.54
CA GLY A 11 9.91 4.59 -20.12
C GLY A 11 9.14 5.52 -19.17
N SER A 12 8.05 6.16 -19.60
CA SER A 12 7.20 7.00 -18.75
C SER A 12 6.24 6.23 -17.82
N GLY A 13 6.22 4.90 -17.87
CA GLY A 13 5.37 4.05 -17.02
C GLY A 13 3.96 3.82 -17.54
N LYS A 14 3.73 3.89 -18.85
CA LYS A 14 2.41 3.66 -19.47
C LYS A 14 1.79 2.30 -19.15
N GLY A 15 2.51 1.21 -19.43
CA GLY A 15 2.05 -0.15 -19.10
C GLY A 15 1.73 -0.28 -17.61
N LYS A 16 2.61 0.22 -16.73
CA LYS A 16 2.33 0.25 -15.27
C LYS A 16 1.05 0.99 -14.90
N ALA A 17 0.74 2.10 -15.57
CA ALA A 17 -0.50 2.83 -15.31
C ALA A 17 -1.71 1.98 -15.72
N GLY A 18 -1.65 1.29 -16.87
CA GLY A 18 -2.67 0.34 -17.30
C GLY A 18 -2.87 -0.79 -16.29
N ILE A 19 -1.79 -1.44 -15.87
CA ILE A 19 -1.84 -2.52 -14.86
C ILE A 19 -2.33 -2.00 -13.49
N ASP A 20 -1.98 -0.77 -13.11
CA ASP A 20 -2.52 -0.15 -11.90
C ASP A 20 -4.03 0.05 -12.01
N GLN A 21 -4.56 0.41 -13.18
CA GLN A 21 -6.02 0.47 -13.42
C GLN A 21 -6.66 -0.91 -13.33
N ILE A 22 -6.09 -1.94 -13.96
CA ILE A 22 -6.57 -3.34 -13.81
C ILE A 22 -6.69 -3.68 -12.32
N ARG A 23 -5.64 -3.44 -11.53
CA ARG A 23 -5.64 -3.69 -10.10
C ARG A 23 -6.72 -2.92 -9.34
N ARG A 24 -6.94 -1.64 -9.66
CA ARG A 24 -7.98 -0.82 -9.03
C ARG A 24 -9.36 -1.38 -9.30
N TYR A 25 -9.66 -1.73 -10.54
CA TYR A 25 -10.96 -2.30 -10.93
C TYR A 25 -11.20 -3.67 -10.27
N LEU A 26 -10.20 -4.56 -10.28
CA LEU A 26 -10.30 -5.86 -9.60
C LEU A 26 -10.56 -5.72 -8.11
N ARG A 27 -9.88 -4.80 -7.41
CA ARG A 27 -10.10 -4.53 -5.98
C ARG A 27 -11.51 -4.04 -5.65
N THR A 28 -12.17 -3.41 -6.61
CA THR A 28 -13.58 -2.99 -6.49
C THR A 28 -14.57 -4.05 -6.93
N GLY A 29 -14.11 -5.26 -7.29
CA GLY A 29 -14.96 -6.36 -7.75
C GLY A 29 -15.54 -6.14 -9.15
N LYS A 30 -14.94 -5.27 -9.96
CA LYS A 30 -15.38 -4.97 -11.33
C LYS A 30 -14.73 -5.95 -12.32
N ARG A 31 -15.40 -6.19 -13.45
CA ARG A 31 -14.87 -7.03 -14.52
C ARG A 31 -13.68 -6.35 -15.18
N VAL A 32 -12.70 -7.15 -15.61
CA VAL A 32 -11.54 -6.63 -16.35
C VAL A 32 -11.22 -7.54 -17.53
N ALA A 33 -10.94 -6.91 -18.67
CA ALA A 33 -10.43 -7.56 -19.88
C ALA A 33 -9.17 -6.83 -20.37
N THR A 34 -8.22 -7.58 -20.93
CA THR A 34 -6.97 -7.00 -21.44
C THR A 34 -6.30 -7.89 -22.49
N ASN A 35 -5.50 -7.29 -23.36
CA ASN A 35 -4.60 -8.01 -24.27
C ASN A 35 -3.16 -8.12 -23.72
N CYS A 36 -2.91 -7.62 -22.50
CA CYS A 36 -1.62 -7.74 -21.85
C CYS A 36 -1.53 -9.10 -21.14
N ASP A 37 -0.34 -9.70 -21.12
CA ASP A 37 -0.06 -10.84 -20.25
C ASP A 37 0.07 -10.34 -18.81
N VAL A 38 -0.89 -10.72 -17.97
CA VAL A 38 -0.98 -10.30 -16.57
C VAL A 38 -0.85 -11.51 -15.65
N PHE A 39 -0.03 -11.36 -14.60
CA PHE A 39 0.24 -12.39 -13.59
C PHE A 39 -0.53 -12.05 -12.31
N LEU A 40 -1.70 -12.66 -12.13
CA LEU A 40 -2.62 -12.35 -11.03
C LEU A 40 -2.06 -12.69 -9.65
N GLU A 41 -1.17 -13.68 -9.55
CA GLU A 41 -0.41 -14.06 -8.36
C GLU A 41 0.50 -12.94 -7.83
N HIS A 42 0.91 -12.01 -8.70
CA HIS A 42 1.73 -10.85 -8.35
C HIS A 42 0.90 -9.54 -8.31
N LEU A 43 -0.25 -9.51 -8.97
CA LEU A 43 -1.13 -8.35 -9.01
C LEU A 43 -2.07 -8.25 -7.79
N MET A 44 -2.61 -9.39 -7.36
CA MET A 44 -3.67 -9.50 -6.36
C MET A 44 -3.25 -10.39 -5.17
N PRO A 45 -3.83 -10.20 -3.97
CA PRO A 45 -3.55 -11.06 -2.82
C PRO A 45 -3.91 -12.52 -3.09
N GLU A 46 -3.22 -13.48 -2.46
CA GLU A 46 -3.46 -14.94 -2.60
C GLU A 46 -4.92 -15.39 -2.37
N ARG A 47 -5.75 -14.60 -1.67
CA ARG A 47 -7.16 -14.95 -1.43
C ARG A 47 -8.11 -14.45 -2.50
N ASP A 48 -7.61 -13.66 -3.44
CA ASP A 48 -8.44 -12.97 -4.39
C ASP A 48 -8.94 -13.91 -5.49
N ARG A 49 -10.26 -13.90 -5.68
CA ARG A 49 -10.97 -14.75 -6.65
C ARG A 49 -11.33 -14.00 -7.93
N SER A 50 -10.93 -12.74 -8.06
CA SER A 50 -11.20 -11.96 -9.26
C SER A 50 -10.40 -12.54 -10.42
N THR A 51 -11.06 -12.62 -11.57
CA THR A 51 -10.47 -13.11 -12.80
C THR A 51 -10.33 -11.98 -13.81
N VAL A 52 -9.46 -12.18 -14.79
CA VAL A 52 -9.27 -11.25 -15.91
C VAL A 52 -9.50 -12.02 -17.19
N LEU A 53 -10.21 -11.42 -18.13
CA LEU A 53 -10.35 -11.95 -19.49
C LEU A 53 -9.15 -11.52 -20.32
N ARG A 54 -8.39 -12.47 -20.84
CA ARG A 54 -7.33 -12.25 -21.82
C ARG A 54 -7.92 -12.39 -23.22
N ILE A 55 -7.97 -11.29 -23.95
CA ILE A 55 -8.32 -11.27 -25.38
C ILE A 55 -7.05 -11.37 -26.23
N PRO A 56 -7.09 -11.66 -27.53
CA PRO A 56 -5.88 -11.72 -28.37
C PRO A 56 -5.05 -10.43 -28.36
N ASP A 57 -3.75 -10.55 -28.70
CA ASP A 57 -2.81 -9.42 -28.77
C ASP A 57 -3.33 -8.26 -29.63
N LYS A 58 -3.94 -8.61 -30.76
CA LYS A 58 -4.61 -7.71 -31.68
C LYS A 58 -6.05 -8.19 -31.85
N PRO A 59 -6.98 -7.70 -31.03
CA PRO A 59 -8.34 -8.23 -31.00
C PRO A 59 -9.13 -7.82 -32.24
N ALA A 60 -9.89 -8.77 -32.79
CA ALA A 60 -10.92 -8.48 -33.78
C ALA A 60 -12.23 -8.05 -33.08
N ALA A 61 -13.19 -7.54 -33.84
CA ALA A 61 -14.49 -7.15 -33.29
C ALA A 61 -15.19 -8.32 -32.58
N VAL A 62 -15.08 -9.53 -33.13
CA VAL A 62 -15.64 -10.75 -32.54
C VAL A 62 -15.09 -11.02 -31.13
N ASP A 63 -13.79 -10.81 -30.89
CA ASP A 63 -13.19 -10.99 -29.57
C ASP A 63 -13.75 -10.00 -28.55
N LEU A 64 -13.99 -8.76 -28.97
CA LEU A 64 -14.58 -7.73 -28.13
C LEU A 64 -16.08 -7.95 -27.88
N TYR A 65 -16.77 -8.64 -28.79
CA TYR A 65 -18.11 -9.14 -28.48
C TYR A 65 -18.07 -10.29 -27.47
N MET A 66 -17.13 -11.23 -27.61
CA MET A 66 -17.01 -12.40 -26.72
C MET A 66 -16.78 -12.04 -25.24
N ILE A 67 -16.17 -10.88 -24.92
CA ILE A 67 -16.03 -10.46 -23.51
C ILE A 67 -17.37 -10.10 -22.85
N GLY A 68 -18.44 -9.88 -23.64
CA GLY A 68 -19.79 -9.60 -23.17
C GLY A 68 -19.89 -8.27 -22.41
N SER A 69 -20.83 -8.20 -21.47
CA SER A 69 -21.11 -6.97 -20.71
C SER A 69 -20.09 -6.68 -19.61
N GLY A 70 -19.50 -5.49 -19.56
CA GLY A 70 -18.60 -5.08 -18.48
C GLY A 70 -19.32 -4.77 -17.17
N ASN A 71 -20.63 -4.52 -17.22
CA ASN A 71 -21.44 -4.09 -16.09
C ASN A 71 -22.53 -5.12 -15.79
N ARG A 72 -22.63 -5.55 -14.52
CA ARG A 72 -23.63 -6.54 -14.06
C ARG A 72 -25.08 -6.13 -14.29
N TYR A 73 -25.37 -4.84 -14.50
CA TYR A 73 -26.70 -4.31 -14.75
C TYR A 73 -26.96 -4.00 -16.23
N VAL A 74 -26.07 -4.43 -17.13
CA VAL A 74 -26.25 -4.34 -18.57
C VAL A 74 -26.41 -5.76 -19.09
N GLU A 75 -27.62 -6.10 -19.53
CA GLU A 75 -27.90 -7.36 -20.22
C GLU A 75 -27.46 -7.23 -21.68
N PHE A 76 -26.37 -7.94 -22.01
CA PHE A 76 -25.81 -7.98 -23.34
C PHE A 76 -25.21 -9.35 -23.59
N ASP A 77 -25.83 -10.09 -24.51
CA ASP A 77 -25.41 -11.44 -24.92
C ASP A 77 -25.26 -11.48 -26.45
N PRO A 78 -24.03 -11.38 -26.98
CA PRO A 78 -23.79 -11.36 -28.41
C PRO A 78 -24.01 -12.74 -29.02
N ILE A 79 -24.73 -12.77 -30.14
CA ILE A 79 -25.01 -14.03 -30.84
C ILE A 79 -23.85 -14.33 -31.78
N LEU A 80 -23.10 -15.38 -31.46
CA LEU A 80 -22.01 -15.86 -32.31
C LEU A 80 -22.57 -16.83 -33.35
N ARG A 81 -22.31 -16.54 -34.62
CA ARG A 81 -22.64 -17.42 -35.76
C ARG A 81 -21.36 -17.99 -36.34
N HIS A 82 -21.29 -19.31 -36.37
CA HIS A 82 -20.19 -20.04 -36.97
C HIS A 82 -20.47 -20.27 -38.46
N SER A 83 -19.58 -19.77 -39.32
CA SER A 83 -19.46 -20.16 -40.73
C SER A 83 -18.26 -21.10 -40.89
N ARG A 84 -18.10 -21.74 -42.06
CA ARG A 84 -16.98 -22.65 -42.35
C ARG A 84 -15.60 -21.98 -42.14
N ASP A 85 -15.50 -20.70 -42.45
CA ASP A 85 -14.21 -19.98 -42.47
C ASP A 85 -14.10 -18.84 -41.44
N ALA A 86 -15.22 -18.45 -40.79
CA ALA A 86 -15.23 -17.31 -39.89
C ALA A 86 -16.30 -17.41 -38.80
N ILE A 87 -15.99 -16.82 -37.64
CA ILE A 87 -16.96 -16.55 -36.57
C ILE A 87 -17.43 -15.12 -36.73
N THR A 88 -18.74 -14.93 -36.86
CA THR A 88 -19.36 -13.60 -36.95
C THR A 88 -20.15 -13.33 -35.68
N ALA A 89 -20.07 -12.12 -35.16
CA ALA A 89 -20.84 -11.69 -33.99
C ALA A 89 -21.99 -10.78 -34.45
N VAL A 90 -23.21 -11.10 -34.02
CA VAL A 90 -24.35 -10.21 -34.13
C VAL A 90 -24.64 -9.63 -32.75
N ALA A 91 -24.58 -8.31 -32.65
CA ALA A 91 -24.78 -7.58 -31.40
C ALA A 91 -26.24 -7.15 -31.25
N PRO A 92 -27.05 -7.81 -30.39
CA PRO A 92 -28.36 -7.28 -30.06
C PRO A 92 -28.22 -5.97 -29.28
N SER A 93 -29.24 -5.12 -29.32
CA SER A 93 -29.25 -3.90 -28.50
C SER A 93 -29.17 -4.26 -27.01
N PRO A 94 -28.21 -3.71 -26.25
CA PRO A 94 -28.08 -3.99 -24.82
C PRO A 94 -29.29 -3.43 -24.05
N ARG A 95 -29.72 -4.12 -23.00
CA ARG A 95 -30.81 -3.69 -22.12
C ARG A 95 -30.29 -3.33 -20.74
N LEU A 96 -30.75 -2.20 -20.21
CA LEU A 96 -30.43 -1.78 -18.86
C LEU A 96 -31.35 -2.48 -17.87
N LEU A 97 -30.77 -3.17 -16.89
CA LEU A 97 -31.49 -3.79 -15.80
C LEU A 97 -31.75 -2.76 -14.69
N LYS A 98 -32.75 -3.07 -13.83
CA LYS A 98 -33.06 -2.23 -12.67
C LYS A 98 -31.84 -2.12 -11.75
N GLY A 99 -31.49 -0.89 -11.36
CA GLY A 99 -30.32 -0.61 -10.53
C GLY A 99 -29.04 -0.36 -11.32
N PHE A 100 -29.14 -0.08 -12.63
CA PHE A 100 -28.02 0.37 -13.44
C PHE A 100 -27.33 1.59 -12.81
N ASP A 101 -26.02 1.44 -12.65
CA ASP A 101 -25.11 2.49 -12.20
C ASP A 101 -23.77 2.33 -12.95
N GLU A 102 -23.30 3.44 -13.52
CA GLU A 102 -22.02 3.50 -14.24
C GLU A 102 -20.82 3.20 -13.32
N SER A 103 -20.97 3.33 -12.00
CA SER A 103 -19.89 2.97 -11.07
C SER A 103 -19.49 1.48 -11.17
N HIS A 104 -20.35 0.62 -11.71
CA HIS A 104 -20.14 -0.83 -11.86
C HIS A 104 -19.51 -1.26 -13.19
N ASN A 105 -19.10 -0.32 -14.04
CA ASN A 105 -18.50 -0.66 -15.33
C ASN A 105 -17.16 -1.38 -15.18
N GLY A 106 -16.90 -2.32 -16.07
CA GLY A 106 -15.63 -3.03 -16.15
C GLY A 106 -14.55 -2.20 -16.83
N ALA A 107 -13.30 -2.62 -16.73
CA ALA A 107 -12.19 -2.02 -17.45
C ALA A 107 -11.73 -2.91 -18.62
N LEU A 108 -11.59 -2.32 -19.81
CA LEU A 108 -10.91 -2.91 -20.94
C LEU A 108 -9.58 -2.19 -21.15
N VAL A 109 -8.46 -2.83 -20.80
CA VAL A 109 -7.12 -2.24 -20.89
C VAL A 109 -6.37 -2.83 -22.07
N LEU A 110 -6.03 -1.98 -23.03
CA LEU A 110 -5.41 -2.39 -24.29
C LEU A 110 -4.06 -1.70 -24.44
N ASP A 111 -3.00 -2.46 -24.68
CA ASP A 111 -1.65 -1.93 -24.89
C ASP A 111 -1.18 -2.07 -26.33
N GLU A 112 -0.29 -1.16 -26.75
CA GLU A 112 0.23 -1.02 -28.12
C GLU A 112 -0.84 -0.68 -29.19
N CYS A 113 -1.90 0.02 -28.78
CA CYS A 113 -3.04 0.38 -29.64
C CYS A 113 -2.68 1.38 -30.75
N GLY A 114 -1.54 2.06 -30.65
CA GLY A 114 -1.06 2.98 -31.69
C GLY A 114 -0.84 2.28 -33.04
N SER A 115 -0.58 0.97 -33.03
CA SER A 115 -0.50 0.16 -34.25
C SER A 115 -1.88 -0.24 -34.81
N TRP A 116 -2.91 -0.32 -33.97
CA TRP A 116 -4.25 -0.80 -34.36
C TRP A 116 -5.19 0.33 -34.78
N LEU A 117 -5.07 1.50 -34.14
CA LEU A 117 -5.90 2.68 -34.39
C LEU A 117 -5.30 3.61 -35.48
N ASN A 118 -4.28 3.15 -36.19
CA ASN A 118 -3.58 3.92 -37.21
C ASN A 118 -4.42 4.10 -38.49
N THR A 119 -4.42 5.32 -39.01
CA THR A 119 -5.17 5.76 -40.20
C THR A 119 -4.77 5.03 -41.48
N ARG A 120 -3.49 4.65 -41.61
CA ARG A 120 -2.94 4.05 -42.84
C ARG A 120 -3.46 2.65 -43.14
N ASN A 121 -3.96 1.97 -42.11
CA ASN A 121 -4.44 0.60 -42.19
C ASN A 121 -5.97 0.51 -41.99
N PHE A 122 -6.68 1.64 -42.08
CA PHE A 122 -8.14 1.69 -41.88
C PHE A 122 -8.91 0.85 -42.91
N GLN A 123 -8.32 0.58 -44.08
CA GLN A 123 -8.92 -0.26 -45.11
C GLN A 123 -8.83 -1.77 -44.84
N ASP A 124 -8.12 -2.20 -43.78
CA ASP A 124 -8.04 -3.61 -43.41
C ASP A 124 -9.42 -4.12 -42.95
N LYS A 125 -9.89 -5.24 -43.52
CA LYS A 125 -11.17 -5.87 -43.18
C LYS A 125 -11.26 -6.14 -41.67
N GLY A 126 -12.37 -5.72 -41.04
CA GLY A 126 -12.65 -5.94 -39.61
C GLY A 126 -12.24 -4.80 -38.66
N ARG A 127 -11.41 -3.83 -39.07
CA ARG A 127 -11.06 -2.69 -38.20
C ARG A 127 -12.23 -1.73 -37.99
N ALA A 128 -13.02 -1.48 -39.02
CA ALA A 128 -14.21 -0.65 -38.91
C ALA A 128 -15.20 -1.21 -37.87
N GLU A 129 -15.40 -2.53 -37.87
CA GLU A 129 -16.27 -3.21 -36.90
C GLU A 129 -15.70 -3.12 -35.46
N MET A 130 -14.37 -3.22 -35.31
CA MET A 130 -13.72 -3.06 -34.02
C MET A 130 -13.87 -1.63 -33.47
N LEU A 131 -13.70 -0.63 -34.33
CA LEU A 131 -13.89 0.77 -33.97
C LEU A 131 -15.36 1.07 -33.65
N GLU A 132 -16.30 0.52 -34.41
CA GLU A 132 -17.73 0.62 -34.12
C GLU A 132 -18.07 -0.01 -32.75
N TRP A 133 -17.47 -1.16 -32.43
CA TRP A 133 -17.58 -1.74 -31.09
C TRP A 133 -17.04 -0.78 -30.02
N ALA A 134 -15.86 -0.19 -30.24
CA ALA A 134 -15.23 0.72 -29.27
C ALA A 134 -16.05 1.99 -29.01
N ILE A 135 -16.68 2.55 -30.04
CA ILE A 135 -17.65 3.66 -29.91
C ILE A 135 -18.83 3.25 -29.02
N HIS A 136 -19.28 2.00 -29.15
CA HIS A 136 -20.41 1.45 -28.40
C HIS A 136 -20.04 0.80 -27.07
N ALA A 137 -18.77 0.70 -26.72
CA ALA A 137 -18.32 0.04 -25.49
C ALA A 137 -18.94 0.64 -24.21
N ARG A 138 -19.25 1.94 -24.25
CA ARG A 138 -20.04 2.62 -23.23
C ARG A 138 -21.39 1.93 -23.00
N LYS A 139 -22.13 1.59 -24.06
CA LYS A 139 -23.42 0.88 -23.96
C LYS A 139 -23.26 -0.55 -23.43
N TYR A 140 -22.09 -1.15 -23.62
CA TYR A 140 -21.76 -2.50 -23.14
C TYR A 140 -21.19 -2.53 -21.71
N GLY A 141 -21.10 -1.39 -21.02
CA GLY A 141 -20.65 -1.36 -19.62
C GLY A 141 -19.13 -1.40 -19.43
N TRP A 142 -18.35 -0.98 -20.42
CA TRP A 142 -16.87 -0.98 -20.34
C TRP A 142 -16.29 0.44 -20.38
N ASP A 143 -15.36 0.70 -19.46
CA ASP A 143 -14.41 1.82 -19.51
C ASP A 143 -13.15 1.35 -20.24
N ILE A 144 -12.78 2.00 -21.35
CA ILE A 144 -11.65 1.58 -22.19
C ILE A 144 -10.41 2.40 -21.87
N PHE A 145 -9.26 1.73 -21.73
CA PHE A 145 -7.95 2.34 -21.60
C PHE A 145 -7.07 1.92 -22.77
N PHE A 146 -6.94 2.79 -23.77
CA PHE A 146 -5.99 2.62 -24.86
C PHE A 146 -4.62 3.14 -24.46
N ILE A 147 -3.64 2.27 -24.39
CA ILE A 147 -2.25 2.64 -24.13
C ILE A 147 -1.54 2.79 -25.47
N MET A 148 -0.94 3.96 -25.68
CA MET A 148 -0.26 4.30 -26.94
C MET A 148 0.90 5.25 -26.70
N GLN A 149 1.91 5.20 -27.56
CA GLN A 149 3.07 6.09 -27.41
C GLN A 149 2.72 7.53 -27.80
N ASN A 150 2.04 7.72 -28.92
CA ASN A 150 1.64 9.03 -29.42
C ASN A 150 0.20 9.00 -29.94
N ILE A 151 -0.64 9.86 -29.37
CA ILE A 151 -2.04 10.00 -29.78
C ILE A 151 -2.23 10.51 -31.22
N SER A 152 -1.20 11.15 -31.77
CA SER A 152 -1.22 11.67 -33.15
C SER A 152 -1.15 10.56 -34.21
N GLN A 153 -0.89 9.31 -33.81
CA GLN A 153 -0.95 8.15 -34.70
C GLN A 153 -2.40 7.75 -35.02
N VAL A 154 -3.37 8.17 -34.21
CA VAL A 154 -4.80 7.93 -34.40
C VAL A 154 -5.38 9.01 -35.31
N ASP A 155 -6.33 8.65 -36.18
CA ASP A 155 -7.04 9.61 -37.04
C ASP A 155 -7.64 10.74 -36.22
N LYS A 156 -7.64 11.97 -36.75
CA LYS A 156 -8.17 13.13 -36.04
C LYS A 156 -9.66 12.95 -35.68
N GLN A 157 -10.47 12.42 -36.59
CA GLN A 157 -11.91 12.22 -36.35
C GLN A 157 -12.15 11.14 -35.30
N LEU A 158 -11.43 10.01 -35.39
CA LEU A 158 -11.51 8.94 -34.39
C LEU A 158 -11.02 9.43 -33.03
N ARG A 159 -9.93 10.20 -32.99
CA ARG A 159 -9.37 10.74 -31.76
C ARG A 159 -10.35 11.67 -31.05
N ASP A 160 -11.02 12.54 -31.78
CA ASP A 160 -11.93 13.53 -31.20
C ASP A 160 -13.32 12.94 -30.87
N SER A 161 -13.74 11.85 -31.52
CA SER A 161 -15.02 11.17 -31.27
C SER A 161 -14.92 10.01 -30.25
N LEU A 162 -13.84 9.23 -30.29
CA LEU A 162 -13.65 8.05 -29.45
C LEU A 162 -13.01 8.38 -28.11
N LEU A 163 -12.04 9.30 -28.06
CA LEU A 163 -11.23 9.53 -26.85
C LEU A 163 -11.77 10.72 -26.05
N GLU A 164 -12.40 10.42 -24.92
CA GLU A 164 -12.93 11.43 -24.01
C GLU A 164 -11.81 12.04 -23.14
N TYR A 165 -10.89 11.20 -22.65
CA TYR A 165 -9.79 11.63 -21.79
C TYR A 165 -8.43 11.25 -22.34
N VAL A 166 -7.47 12.15 -22.21
CA VAL A 166 -6.07 11.89 -22.52
C VAL A 166 -5.23 12.01 -21.26
N VAL A 167 -4.62 10.90 -20.86
CA VAL A 167 -3.74 10.80 -19.70
C VAL A 167 -2.30 10.93 -20.17
N ARG A 168 -1.64 12.03 -19.78
CA ARG A 168 -0.23 12.26 -20.10
C ARG A 168 0.65 11.89 -18.91
N LEU A 169 1.42 10.82 -19.05
CA LEU A 169 2.27 10.28 -17.99
C LEU A 169 3.67 10.87 -18.02
N ASN A 170 4.11 11.35 -16.87
CA ASN A 170 5.45 11.82 -16.58
C ASN A 170 6.02 11.12 -15.34
N ARG A 171 7.33 10.89 -15.34
CA ARG A 171 8.05 10.27 -14.22
C ARG A 171 8.74 11.35 -13.41
N LEU A 172 8.51 11.41 -12.10
CA LEU A 172 9.04 12.45 -11.20
C LEU A 172 10.55 12.35 -10.99
N ASP A 173 11.10 11.13 -10.99
CA ASP A 173 12.53 10.88 -10.82
C ASP A 173 13.39 11.53 -11.92
N ARG A 174 12.82 11.75 -13.12
CA ARG A 174 13.48 12.44 -14.23
C ARG A 174 13.39 13.96 -14.12
N MET A 175 12.56 14.50 -13.22
CA MET A 175 12.42 15.93 -13.02
C MET A 175 13.36 16.40 -11.91
N LYS A 176 14.40 17.14 -12.29
CA LYS A 176 15.27 17.85 -11.34
C LYS A 176 14.60 19.19 -11.01
N VAL A 177 14.07 19.33 -9.79
CA VAL A 177 13.51 20.61 -9.31
C VAL A 177 14.62 21.39 -8.62
N PRO A 178 15.14 22.51 -9.18
CA PRO A 178 16.41 23.13 -8.78
C PRO A 178 16.55 23.49 -7.30
N VAL A 179 15.44 23.84 -6.63
CA VAL A 179 15.44 24.28 -5.22
C VAL A 179 15.25 23.11 -4.26
N ILE A 180 14.34 22.18 -4.60
CA ILE A 180 14.00 21.03 -3.74
C ILE A 180 15.14 20.02 -3.73
N SER A 181 15.81 19.80 -4.85
CA SER A 181 16.95 18.88 -4.94
C SER A 181 18.15 19.36 -4.10
N GLY A 182 18.40 20.67 -4.03
CA GLY A 182 19.42 21.27 -3.18
C GLY A 182 19.11 21.10 -1.69
N ALA A 183 17.87 21.37 -1.27
CA ALA A 183 17.43 21.18 0.11
C ALA A 183 17.44 19.71 0.53
N LEU A 184 17.03 18.79 -0.34
CA LEU A 184 17.03 17.35 -0.04
C LEU A 184 18.45 16.81 0.11
N LYS A 185 19.39 17.27 -0.73
CA LYS A 185 20.81 16.92 -0.64
C LYS A 185 21.45 17.44 0.65
N LEU A 186 21.08 18.66 1.08
CA LEU A 186 21.53 19.26 2.33
C LEU A 186 20.97 18.51 3.56
N LEU A 187 19.65 18.22 3.56
CA LEU A 187 18.97 17.51 4.65
C LEU A 187 19.38 16.05 4.78
N THR A 188 19.75 15.38 3.68
CA THR A 188 20.25 14.00 3.71
C THR A 188 21.77 13.90 3.83
N ALA A 189 22.46 15.00 4.18
CA ALA A 189 23.91 15.05 4.34
C ALA A 189 24.69 14.43 3.14
N GLY A 190 24.17 14.60 1.92
CA GLY A 190 24.77 14.04 0.70
C GLY A 190 24.52 12.55 0.45
N ALA A 191 23.75 11.84 1.29
CA ALA A 191 23.43 10.43 1.10
C ALA A 191 22.48 10.17 -0.09
N THR A 192 21.81 11.21 -0.60
CA THR A 192 20.99 11.11 -1.81
C THR A 192 21.41 12.19 -2.82
N GLU A 193 21.45 11.84 -4.10
CA GLU A 193 21.83 12.76 -5.18
C GLU A 193 20.80 13.90 -5.43
N GLY A 194 19.79 14.04 -4.57
CA GLY A 194 18.67 14.96 -4.79
C GLY A 194 17.66 14.46 -5.84
N ASN A 195 17.76 13.18 -6.25
CA ASN A 195 16.80 12.55 -7.15
C ASN A 195 15.48 12.30 -6.42
N LEU A 196 14.38 12.79 -7.00
CA LEU A 196 13.04 12.55 -6.47
C LEU A 196 12.69 11.06 -6.53
N PRO A 197 11.86 10.55 -5.60
CA PRO A 197 11.45 9.15 -5.62
C PRO A 197 10.76 8.80 -6.94
N ARG A 198 10.90 7.53 -7.38
CA ARG A 198 10.33 6.97 -8.61
C ARG A 198 8.79 6.93 -8.57
N VAL A 199 8.16 8.08 -8.68
CA VAL A 199 6.71 8.26 -8.71
C VAL A 199 6.30 8.69 -10.11
N HIS A 200 5.19 8.16 -10.58
CA HIS A 200 4.58 8.47 -11.85
C HIS A 200 3.39 9.40 -11.60
N ILE A 201 3.31 10.48 -12.37
CA ILE A 201 2.17 11.40 -12.39
C ILE A 201 1.55 11.37 -13.79
N GLY A 202 0.29 10.97 -13.86
CA GLY A 202 -0.55 11.08 -15.05
C GLY A 202 -1.51 12.24 -14.89
N VAL A 203 -1.42 13.25 -15.75
CA VAL A 203 -2.42 14.33 -15.79
C VAL A 203 -3.50 13.92 -16.78
N VAL A 204 -4.74 13.76 -16.29
CA VAL A 204 -5.91 13.41 -17.10
C VAL A 204 -6.53 14.71 -17.58
N ARG A 205 -6.58 14.90 -18.90
CA ARG A 205 -7.22 16.05 -19.54
C ARG A 205 -8.42 15.61 -20.36
N LEU A 206 -9.46 16.43 -20.37
CA LEU A 206 -10.61 16.25 -21.25
C LEU A 206 -10.22 16.60 -22.69
N GLY A 207 -10.62 15.75 -23.63
CA GLY A 207 -10.33 15.88 -25.05
C GLY A 207 -8.88 15.59 -25.43
N SER A 208 -8.61 15.69 -26.74
CA SER A 208 -7.31 15.32 -27.32
C SER A 208 -6.22 16.38 -27.14
N MET A 209 -6.62 17.63 -26.87
CA MET A 209 -5.73 18.78 -26.87
C MET A 209 -4.81 18.85 -25.63
N PRO A 210 -3.59 19.40 -25.76
CA PRO A 210 -2.67 19.54 -24.63
C PRO A 210 -3.14 20.53 -23.56
N ASP A 211 -3.91 21.54 -23.94
CA ASP A 211 -4.46 22.62 -23.10
C ASP A 211 -5.85 22.31 -22.53
N GLY A 212 -6.39 21.12 -22.82
CA GLY A 212 -7.68 20.67 -22.30
C GLY A 212 -7.78 20.71 -20.78
N LEU A 213 -9.01 20.88 -20.27
CA LEU A 213 -9.32 20.97 -18.85
C LEU A 213 -8.78 19.74 -18.10
N VAL A 214 -8.09 19.97 -17.00
CA VAL A 214 -7.59 18.89 -16.14
C VAL A 214 -8.77 18.31 -15.35
N ALA A 215 -9.15 17.08 -15.67
CA ALA A 215 -10.24 16.37 -15.03
C ALA A 215 -9.77 15.63 -13.76
N ASP A 216 -8.58 15.01 -13.81
CA ASP A 216 -8.05 14.19 -12.71
C ASP A 216 -6.51 14.10 -12.77
N ARG A 217 -5.88 13.61 -11.69
CA ARG A 217 -4.45 13.33 -11.60
C ARG A 217 -4.19 11.96 -10.98
N TRP A 218 -3.57 11.08 -11.75
CA TRP A 218 -3.13 9.77 -11.28
C TRP A 218 -1.73 9.88 -10.69
N VAL A 219 -1.57 9.44 -9.46
CA VAL A 219 -0.26 9.36 -8.80
C VAL A 219 -0.03 7.93 -8.33
N PHE A 220 1.04 7.30 -8.80
CA PHE A 220 1.39 5.93 -8.41
C PHE A 220 2.90 5.69 -8.48
N ARG A 221 3.41 4.76 -7.68
CA ARG A 221 4.83 4.37 -7.69
C ARG A 221 5.07 3.20 -8.64
N GLY A 222 4.27 2.13 -8.48
CA GLY A 222 4.28 0.95 -9.35
C GLY A 222 5.57 0.13 -9.28
N ASP A 223 6.29 0.17 -8.15
CA ASP A 223 7.50 -0.63 -7.93
C ASP A 223 7.15 -2.13 -7.77
N ASP A 224 5.98 -2.41 -7.20
CA ASP A 224 5.39 -3.74 -7.02
C ASP A 224 4.76 -4.33 -8.29
N LEU A 225 4.45 -3.48 -9.28
CA LEU A 225 3.75 -3.90 -10.49
C LEU A 225 4.66 -4.51 -11.57
N ASN A 226 5.99 -4.42 -11.43
CA ASN A 226 6.91 -4.92 -12.47
C ASN A 226 6.78 -6.44 -12.70
N ASN A 227 6.49 -7.20 -11.64
CA ASN A 227 6.35 -8.66 -11.73
C ASN A 227 4.91 -9.08 -12.08
N ALA A 228 3.98 -8.13 -12.17
CA ALA A 228 2.57 -8.42 -12.36
C ALA A 228 2.14 -8.49 -13.84
N TYR A 229 3.05 -8.23 -14.77
CA TYR A 229 2.78 -8.30 -16.20
C TYR A 229 4.06 -8.51 -17.03
N ASN A 230 3.91 -9.00 -18.25
CA ASN A 230 5.02 -9.16 -19.19
C ASN A 230 5.39 -7.83 -19.85
N THR A 231 6.44 -7.16 -19.35
CA THR A 231 6.90 -5.89 -19.94
C THR A 231 7.51 -6.03 -21.33
N THR A 232 7.89 -7.26 -21.71
CA THR A 232 8.61 -7.58 -22.95
C THR A 232 7.70 -8.25 -23.99
N GLN A 233 6.38 -8.27 -23.75
CA GLN A 233 5.42 -8.84 -24.67
C GLN A 233 5.52 -8.17 -26.04
N VAL A 234 5.59 -8.98 -27.10
CA VAL A 234 5.57 -8.54 -28.49
C VAL A 234 4.20 -8.88 -29.06
N PHE A 235 3.42 -7.85 -29.42
CA PHE A 235 2.07 -8.02 -29.94
C PHE A 235 2.07 -8.53 -31.37
N SER A 236 1.53 -9.73 -31.59
CA SER A 236 1.51 -10.41 -32.88
C SER A 236 0.09 -10.57 -33.45
N ASP A 237 -0.04 -10.59 -34.78
CA ASP A 237 -1.29 -11.00 -35.45
C ASP A 237 -1.51 -12.52 -35.35
N ALA A 238 -0.43 -13.29 -35.15
CA ALA A 238 -0.47 -14.76 -35.07
C ALA A 238 -0.55 -15.26 -33.62
N TYR A 239 -1.24 -14.53 -32.74
CA TYR A 239 -1.42 -14.96 -31.35
C TYR A 239 -2.18 -16.29 -31.30
N PRO A 240 -1.65 -17.35 -30.66
CA PRO A 240 -2.16 -18.72 -30.83
C PRO A 240 -3.45 -19.02 -30.06
N HIS A 241 -3.91 -18.11 -29.19
CA HIS A 241 -5.06 -18.33 -28.32
C HIS A 241 -6.19 -17.34 -28.62
N GLY A 242 -7.44 -17.79 -28.49
CA GLY A 242 -8.60 -16.91 -28.52
C GLY A 242 -8.81 -16.19 -27.18
N THR A 243 -9.95 -15.50 -27.07
CA THR A 243 -10.40 -14.92 -25.80
C THR A 243 -10.60 -15.99 -24.72
N HIS A 244 -9.94 -15.84 -23.58
CA HIS A 244 -9.97 -16.81 -22.47
C HIS A 244 -9.92 -16.14 -21.10
N CYS A 245 -10.22 -16.91 -20.05
CA CYS A 245 -10.21 -16.43 -18.67
C CYS A 245 -8.91 -16.84 -17.97
N LEU A 246 -8.22 -15.88 -17.35
CA LEU A 246 -7.05 -16.13 -16.51
C LEU A 246 -7.48 -16.68 -15.15
N LEU A 247 -6.69 -17.62 -14.64
CA LEU A 247 -6.87 -18.15 -13.28
C LEU A 247 -6.63 -17.05 -12.25
N SER A 248 -7.54 -16.92 -11.28
CA SER A 248 -7.40 -15.91 -10.22
C SER A 248 -6.17 -16.17 -9.35
N ALA A 249 -5.71 -15.16 -8.61
CA ALA A 249 -4.61 -15.30 -7.66
C ALA A 249 -4.83 -16.43 -6.65
N TRP A 250 -6.09 -16.65 -6.23
CA TRP A 250 -6.47 -17.78 -5.40
C TRP A 250 -6.25 -19.14 -6.06
N HIS A 251 -6.60 -19.29 -7.34
CA HIS A 251 -6.35 -20.54 -8.08
C HIS A 251 -4.85 -20.78 -8.29
N LEU A 252 -4.07 -19.74 -8.58
CA LEU A 252 -2.63 -19.84 -8.82
C LEU A 252 -1.80 -20.04 -7.54
N SER A 253 -2.26 -19.51 -6.41
CA SER A 253 -1.64 -19.74 -5.10
C SER A 253 -2.10 -21.03 -4.42
N ALA A 254 -3.14 -21.67 -4.94
CA ALA A 254 -3.59 -22.96 -4.44
C ALA A 254 -2.52 -24.01 -4.74
N ARG A 255 -1.81 -24.45 -3.69
CA ARG A 255 -1.04 -25.69 -3.74
C ARG A 255 -2.02 -26.87 -3.70
N VAL A 256 -2.71 -27.12 -4.81
CA VAL A 256 -3.29 -28.45 -5.06
C VAL A 256 -2.13 -29.32 -5.49
N GLY A 257 -1.59 -30.04 -4.52
CA GLY A 257 -0.40 -30.84 -4.69
C GLY A 257 -0.62 -32.16 -4.01
N VAL A 258 -0.49 -33.21 -4.79
CA VAL A 258 -0.09 -34.50 -4.26
C VAL A 258 1.31 -34.32 -3.65
N ALA A 259 1.58 -34.88 -2.47
CA ALA A 259 2.90 -34.75 -1.84
C ALA A 259 4.01 -35.13 -2.85
N ALA A 260 5.15 -34.44 -2.81
CA ALA A 260 6.25 -34.68 -3.78
C ALA A 260 6.75 -36.14 -3.79
N SER A 261 6.45 -36.92 -2.73
CA SER A 261 6.76 -38.34 -2.57
C SER A 261 5.67 -39.30 -3.05
N PHE A 262 4.53 -38.80 -3.54
CA PHE A 262 3.42 -39.66 -3.90
C PHE A 262 3.62 -40.30 -5.27
N VAL A 263 3.46 -41.61 -5.30
CA VAL A 263 3.47 -42.44 -6.50
C VAL A 263 2.25 -43.34 -6.42
N GLY A 264 1.27 -43.14 -7.31
CA GLY A 264 0.06 -43.97 -7.35
C GLY A 264 -1.14 -43.27 -8.01
N PRO A 265 -2.26 -43.97 -8.23
CA PRO A 265 -3.52 -43.37 -8.67
C PRO A 265 -4.22 -42.67 -7.49
N VAL A 266 -4.71 -41.44 -7.71
CA VAL A 266 -5.46 -40.67 -6.70
C VAL A 266 -6.81 -41.34 -6.42
N ARG A 267 -7.01 -41.84 -5.21
CA ARG A 267 -8.28 -42.49 -4.82
C ARG A 267 -9.17 -41.51 -4.07
N LEU A 268 -10.22 -41.03 -4.74
CA LEU A 268 -11.18 -40.03 -4.20
C LEU A 268 -11.92 -40.49 -2.92
N GLN A 269 -11.95 -41.79 -2.63
CA GLN A 269 -12.73 -42.39 -1.53
C GLN A 269 -11.89 -42.77 -0.28
N GLY A 270 -10.67 -42.22 -0.10
CA GLY A 270 -9.79 -42.61 1.00
C GLY A 270 -8.84 -41.52 1.53
N MET A 271 -7.71 -41.93 2.13
CA MET A 271 -6.70 -41.08 2.79
C MET A 271 -6.16 -39.93 1.89
N ASP A 272 -6.31 -40.06 0.56
CA ASP A 272 -5.95 -39.05 -0.44
C ASP A 272 -6.90 -37.83 -0.46
N SER A 273 -8.08 -37.93 0.18
CA SER A 273 -8.98 -36.79 0.39
C SER A 273 -8.35 -35.67 1.23
N VAL A 274 -7.29 -35.98 1.99
CA VAL A 274 -6.46 -34.98 2.68
C VAL A 274 -5.68 -34.10 1.69
N LEU A 275 -5.36 -34.62 0.49
CA LEU A 275 -4.68 -33.89 -0.58
C LEU A 275 -5.60 -32.89 -1.32
N LEU A 276 -6.92 -33.03 -1.15
CA LEU A 276 -7.94 -32.18 -1.77
C LEU A 276 -8.59 -31.18 -0.80
N ARG A 277 -7.97 -30.93 0.37
CA ARG A 277 -8.55 -30.00 1.34
C ARG A 277 -8.41 -28.55 0.87
N PRO A 278 -9.50 -27.78 0.76
CA PRO A 278 -9.40 -26.33 0.59
C PRO A 278 -8.68 -25.73 1.80
N ARG A 279 -7.72 -24.81 1.54
CA ARG A 279 -6.95 -24.14 2.60
C ARG A 279 -7.89 -23.44 3.59
N ALA A 280 -7.63 -23.57 4.89
CA ALA A 280 -8.17 -22.65 5.87
C ALA A 280 -7.71 -21.21 5.50
N LEU A 281 -8.64 -20.26 5.48
CA LEU A 281 -8.33 -18.86 5.18
C LEU A 281 -7.16 -18.42 6.08
N PRO A 282 -6.08 -17.83 5.53
CA PRO A 282 -5.00 -17.39 6.41
C PRO A 282 -5.54 -16.37 7.43
N LEU A 283 -4.87 -16.17 8.55
CA LEU A 283 -5.31 -15.14 9.50
C LEU A 283 -5.28 -13.77 8.82
N LYS A 284 -6.27 -12.91 9.09
CA LYS A 284 -6.32 -11.54 8.54
C LYS A 284 -5.00 -10.85 8.95
N PRO A 285 -4.19 -10.32 8.01
CA PRO A 285 -2.96 -9.65 8.40
C PRO A 285 -3.34 -8.50 9.34
N ILE A 286 -2.64 -8.41 10.47
CA ILE A 286 -2.77 -7.29 11.40
C ILE A 286 -2.58 -6.03 10.57
N SER A 287 -3.59 -5.15 10.58
CA SER A 287 -3.66 -4.06 9.61
C SER A 287 -2.36 -3.24 9.65
N LYS A 288 -1.69 -3.07 8.50
CA LYS A 288 -0.48 -2.23 8.39
C LYS A 288 -0.74 -0.77 8.83
N HIS A 289 -2.01 -0.36 8.88
CA HIS A 289 -2.44 0.93 9.39
C HIS A 289 -2.24 1.04 10.91
N MET A 290 -2.35 -0.06 11.66
CA MET A 290 -2.15 -0.05 13.11
C MET A 290 -0.73 0.34 13.48
N ASN A 291 0.29 -0.17 12.77
CA ASN A 291 1.68 0.26 13.00
C ASN A 291 1.90 1.73 12.67
N LYS A 292 1.33 2.24 11.57
CA LYS A 292 1.44 3.67 11.21
C LYS A 292 0.77 4.57 12.25
N TYR A 293 -0.40 4.18 12.74
CA TYR A 293 -1.09 4.88 13.82
C TYR A 293 -0.29 4.82 15.13
N LEU A 294 0.29 3.66 15.46
CA LEU A 294 1.10 3.50 16.66
C LEU A 294 2.37 4.35 16.60
N THR A 295 3.06 4.37 15.45
CA THR A 295 4.26 5.20 15.25
C THR A 295 3.91 6.69 15.26
N MET A 296 2.79 7.09 14.64
CA MET A 296 2.31 8.48 14.71
C MET A 296 1.92 8.89 16.12
N ALA A 297 1.24 8.02 16.88
CA ALA A 297 0.90 8.27 18.27
C ALA A 297 2.14 8.35 19.17
N LEU A 298 3.15 7.52 18.93
CA LEU A 298 4.43 7.56 19.64
C LEU A 298 5.18 8.87 19.36
N LEU A 299 5.27 9.27 18.08
CA LEU A 299 5.91 10.54 17.69
C LEU A 299 5.15 11.76 18.22
N LEU A 300 3.81 11.72 18.22
CA LEU A 300 2.98 12.75 18.82
C LEU A 300 3.18 12.81 20.35
N GLY A 301 3.29 11.66 21.02
CA GLY A 301 3.60 11.58 22.44
C GLY A 301 4.98 12.13 22.79
N CYS A 302 6.01 11.80 22.01
CA CYS A 302 7.36 12.34 22.20
C CYS A 302 7.42 13.85 21.93
N THR A 303 6.71 14.35 20.92
CA THR A 303 6.66 15.79 20.62
C THR A 303 5.87 16.56 21.66
N LEU A 304 4.72 16.05 22.10
CA LEU A 304 3.96 16.63 23.23
C LEU A 304 4.75 16.58 24.54
N GLY A 305 5.52 15.52 24.78
CA GLY A 305 6.43 15.42 25.92
C GLY A 305 7.57 16.44 25.86
N ALA A 306 8.16 16.67 24.69
CA ALA A 306 9.24 17.64 24.49
C ALA A 306 8.76 19.11 24.47
N VAL A 307 7.56 19.37 23.94
CA VAL A 307 6.90 20.68 23.97
C VAL A 307 6.40 20.94 25.40
N GLY A 308 5.77 19.94 26.01
CA GLY A 308 5.42 19.94 27.42
C GLY A 308 6.64 20.26 28.27
N SER A 309 7.77 19.59 28.10
CA SER A 309 8.98 19.87 28.89
C SER A 309 9.65 21.21 28.62
N ARG A 310 9.33 21.88 27.50
CA ARG A 310 9.86 23.22 27.18
C ARG A 310 8.94 24.36 27.59
N TYR A 311 7.62 24.16 27.54
CA TYR A 311 6.63 25.21 27.75
C TYR A 311 5.79 25.04 29.02
N PHE A 312 5.63 23.80 29.50
CA PHE A 312 4.77 23.43 30.64
C PHE A 312 5.47 22.64 31.75
N ALA A 313 6.67 22.09 31.53
CA ALA A 313 7.53 21.78 32.65
C ALA A 313 7.70 23.10 33.37
N PRO A 314 7.55 23.12 34.71
CA PRO A 314 8.01 24.26 35.45
C PRO A 314 9.42 24.51 34.93
N ARG A 315 9.65 25.71 34.33
CA ARG A 315 10.99 26.26 34.21
C ARG A 315 11.64 25.86 35.50
N SER A 316 12.70 25.07 35.46
CA SER A 316 13.46 24.73 36.64
C SER A 316 13.56 26.02 37.42
N VAL A 317 12.79 26.11 38.51
CA VAL A 317 12.93 27.19 39.46
C VAL A 317 14.36 26.96 39.87
N ALA A 318 15.25 27.81 39.36
CA ALA A 318 16.67 27.56 39.24
C ALA A 318 17.14 26.91 40.53
N ALA A 319 17.28 25.57 40.52
CA ALA A 319 17.07 24.71 41.68
C ALA A 319 16.84 25.57 42.93
N ALA A 320 15.61 26.09 43.12
CA ALA A 320 15.26 26.80 44.35
C ALA A 320 15.82 25.87 45.39
N GLY A 321 16.85 26.35 46.10
CA GLY A 321 17.88 25.48 46.60
C GLY A 321 17.22 24.20 47.10
N ILE A 322 17.90 23.08 46.97
CA ILE A 322 17.94 22.30 48.20
C ILE A 322 18.49 23.31 49.21
N ALA A 323 17.59 24.11 49.83
CA ALA A 323 17.64 24.47 51.20
C ALA A 323 17.82 23.09 51.79
N GLY A 324 19.09 22.69 51.88
CA GLY A 324 19.49 21.69 52.84
C GLY A 324 18.76 22.19 54.04
N ALA A 325 17.78 21.40 54.48
CA ALA A 325 17.04 21.69 55.68
C ALA A 325 18.14 22.16 56.64
N LYS A 326 18.17 23.48 56.91
CA LYS A 326 19.15 24.06 57.80
C LYS A 326 19.02 23.15 58.99
N GLY A 327 20.06 22.36 59.25
CA GLY A 327 19.97 21.26 60.18
C GLY A 327 19.26 21.80 61.40
N ALA A 328 18.08 21.25 61.70
CA ALA A 328 17.54 21.44 63.02
C ALA A 328 18.70 21.08 63.93
N VAL A 329 19.20 22.08 64.67
CA VAL A 329 20.30 21.89 65.59
C VAL A 329 19.91 20.67 66.40
N PRO A 330 20.68 19.57 66.37
CA PRO A 330 20.29 18.36 67.07
C PRO A 330 20.13 18.73 68.54
N GLU A 331 18.90 18.64 69.04
CA GLU A 331 18.62 18.85 70.46
C GLU A 331 19.13 17.60 71.18
N PHE A 332 20.33 17.75 71.77
CA PHE A 332 20.96 16.69 72.52
C PHE A 332 20.30 16.57 73.89
N SER A 333 20.00 15.35 74.31
CA SER A 333 19.50 15.11 75.67
C SER A 333 20.62 15.28 76.68
N ASP A 334 20.45 16.21 77.64
CA ASP A 334 21.36 16.34 78.79
C ASP A 334 21.27 15.16 79.76
N LYS A 335 20.23 14.32 79.64
CA LYS A 335 19.94 13.21 80.57
C LYS A 335 20.43 11.84 80.08
N LEU A 336 20.71 11.70 78.78
CA LEU A 336 21.03 10.41 78.15
C LEU A 336 22.29 10.53 77.31
N HIS A 337 23.30 9.72 77.63
CA HIS A 337 24.53 9.62 76.85
C HIS A 337 24.77 8.17 76.40
N VAL A 338 25.57 8.02 75.34
CA VAL A 338 25.95 6.70 74.81
C VAL A 338 27.08 6.13 75.66
N VAL A 339 26.92 4.89 76.13
CA VAL A 339 27.91 4.17 76.95
C VAL A 339 28.60 3.05 76.17
N GLY A 340 27.95 2.53 75.12
CA GLY A 340 28.53 1.49 74.28
C GLY A 340 27.88 1.42 72.91
N VAL A 341 28.62 0.90 71.93
CA VAL A 341 28.16 0.79 70.54
C VAL A 341 28.45 -0.60 70.01
N ILE A 342 27.43 -1.23 69.45
CA ILE A 342 27.52 -2.52 68.75
C ILE A 342 27.22 -2.28 67.28
N ARG A 343 28.21 -2.55 66.43
CA ARG A 343 28.06 -2.47 64.96
C ARG A 343 27.71 -3.86 64.43
N ASN A 344 26.57 -3.98 63.76
CA ASN A 344 26.16 -5.22 63.10
C ASN A 344 25.83 -4.94 61.63
N GLY A 345 26.87 -4.91 60.79
CA GLY A 345 26.77 -4.53 59.38
C GLY A 345 26.39 -3.06 59.20
N VAL A 346 25.25 -2.81 58.55
CA VAL A 346 24.72 -1.45 58.26
C VAL A 346 23.93 -0.88 59.45
N ALA A 347 23.53 -1.72 60.41
CA ALA A 347 22.80 -1.30 61.59
C ALA A 347 23.76 -1.03 62.76
N VAL A 348 23.67 0.16 63.34
CA VAL A 348 24.39 0.52 64.56
C VAL A 348 23.41 0.52 65.72
N THR A 349 23.74 -0.22 66.77
CA THR A 349 22.97 -0.28 68.00
C THR A 349 23.76 0.41 69.10
N VAL A 350 23.10 1.32 69.84
CA VAL A 350 23.72 2.09 70.91
C VAL A 350 23.12 1.71 72.26
N THR A 351 23.98 1.55 73.27
CA THR A 351 23.60 1.36 74.67
C THR A 351 23.59 2.71 75.35
N LEU A 352 22.45 3.11 75.90
CA LEU A 352 22.25 4.37 76.60
C LEU A 352 22.62 4.25 78.09
N SER A 353 22.88 5.39 78.72
CA SER A 353 23.22 5.49 80.16
C SER A 353 22.13 4.99 81.12
N ASP A 354 20.90 4.78 80.65
CA ASP A 354 19.80 4.17 81.41
C ASP A 354 19.70 2.64 81.22
N GLY A 355 20.67 2.02 80.53
CA GLY A 355 20.74 0.59 80.29
C GLY A 355 19.93 0.10 79.08
N ARG A 356 19.22 0.99 78.36
CA ARG A 356 18.48 0.59 77.15
C ARG A 356 19.41 0.43 75.96
N VAL A 357 19.14 -0.58 75.14
CA VAL A 357 19.83 -0.87 73.89
C VAL A 357 18.90 -0.55 72.73
N VAL A 358 19.25 0.43 71.89
CA VAL A 358 18.38 0.94 70.82
C VAL A 358 19.12 1.01 69.48
N SER A 359 18.41 0.70 68.40
CA SER A 359 18.96 0.84 67.04
C SER A 359 18.93 2.30 66.60
N ALA A 360 20.06 2.83 66.16
CA ALA A 360 20.19 4.22 65.74
C ALA A 360 19.56 4.43 64.36
N LEU A 361 18.68 5.42 64.23
CA LEU A 361 18.08 5.83 62.95
C LEU A 361 19.08 6.58 62.07
N SER A 362 20.01 7.27 62.68
CA SER A 362 21.13 7.98 62.04
C SER A 362 22.26 8.09 63.05
N TYR A 363 23.51 8.02 62.60
CA TYR A 363 24.67 8.11 63.47
C TYR A 363 25.85 8.82 62.80
N ARG A 364 26.72 9.43 63.60
CA ARG A 364 27.99 10.02 63.18
C ARG A 364 29.08 9.62 64.18
N PHE A 365 30.23 9.24 63.64
CA PHE A 365 31.43 9.00 64.42
C PHE A 365 32.40 10.16 64.18
N LYS A 366 32.83 10.84 65.24
CA LYS A 366 33.86 11.89 65.23
C LYS A 366 35.00 11.46 66.14
N GLY A 367 35.87 10.58 65.64
CA GLY A 367 36.90 9.93 66.48
C GLY A 367 36.24 9.02 67.51
N ASP A 368 36.54 9.25 68.79
CA ASP A 368 35.97 8.50 69.92
C ASP A 368 34.55 8.99 70.30
N GLU A 369 34.11 10.14 69.77
CA GLU A 369 32.77 10.67 70.04
C GLU A 369 31.73 10.08 69.06
N VAL A 370 30.63 9.58 69.61
CA VAL A 370 29.50 9.04 68.87
C VAL A 370 28.27 9.91 69.08
N GLU A 371 27.71 10.41 67.98
CA GLU A 371 26.41 11.07 67.93
C GLU A 371 25.42 10.09 67.28
N ALA A 372 24.35 9.72 67.98
CA ALA A 372 23.32 8.84 67.44
C ALA A 372 21.91 9.40 67.65
N GLN A 373 21.05 9.23 66.65
CA GLN A 373 19.64 9.57 66.74
C GLN A 373 18.83 8.32 67.13
N ILE A 374 18.18 8.40 68.28
CA ILE A 374 17.35 7.30 68.80
C ILE A 374 15.92 7.35 68.23
N PRO A 375 15.18 6.23 68.20
CA PRO A 375 13.77 6.22 67.87
C PRO A 375 13.00 7.20 68.77
N GLY A 376 12.36 8.20 68.18
CA GLY A 376 11.78 9.35 68.89
C GLY A 376 12.41 10.70 68.51
N GLY A 377 13.50 10.69 67.72
CA GLY A 377 14.05 11.88 67.07
C GLY A 377 15.10 12.64 67.88
N THR A 378 15.27 12.32 69.17
CA THR A 378 16.29 12.90 70.06
C THR A 378 17.70 12.46 69.67
N TRP A 379 18.66 13.36 69.80
CA TRP A 379 20.08 13.06 69.61
C TRP A 379 20.75 12.78 70.95
N VAL A 380 21.60 11.76 70.98
CA VAL A 380 22.42 11.41 72.14
C VAL A 380 23.89 11.43 71.73
N ARG A 381 24.75 11.84 72.65
CA ARG A 381 26.20 11.84 72.46
C ARG A 381 26.88 11.00 73.53
N GLY A 382 28.00 10.40 73.21
CA GLY A 382 28.85 9.70 74.18
C GLY A 382 30.24 9.53 73.63
N ASN A 383 31.20 9.34 74.54
CA ASN A 383 32.59 9.04 74.18
C ASN A 383 32.80 7.54 74.39
N LEU A 384 33.33 6.84 73.38
CA LEU A 384 33.55 5.40 73.38
C LEU A 384 34.87 5.00 74.03
#